data_AF-A0A437KZU5-F1
#
_entry.id   AF-A0A437KZU5-F1
#
_cell.length_a   1.000
_cell.length_b   1.000
_cell.length_c   1.000
_cell.angle_alpha   90.00
_cell.angle_beta   90.00
_cell.angle_gamma   90.00
#
_symmetry.space_group_name_H-M   'P 1'
#
loop_
_entity.id
_entity.type
_entity.pdbx_description
1 polymer ?
#
loop_
_entity_poly.entity_id
_entity_poly.type
_entity_poly.pdbx_seq_one_letter_code
_entity_poly.pdbx_strand_id
1 'polypeptide(L)'
;MQPTTTFLLYLISYTLFFVFNQKSIKDGSQRLIDDNGDFTSKPKQLLYTHLIGAIWLGLVPMMILKDFFLDILIDLQTIEIKNVLLYALTFIVILFIAFKESKSAHEKKDNSESVFQLSALFFTTYFITRALFLFSYELWFRGGLLFETASIIGRPLAIMLNIFLYVLLHMFNSRKEILACIPFGITACLFSFLFNAVWPAIMLHIAFSLAYEINFYRLDSTRLKTLKS
;
A
#
# COMPACT_ATOMS: atom_id res chain seq x y z
N MET A 1 -33.59 7.32 -3.54
CA MET A 1 -32.56 6.36 -4.01
C MET A 1 -31.77 5.94 -2.79
N GLN A 2 -31.83 4.67 -2.34
CA GLN A 2 -31.12 4.24 -1.14
C GLN A 2 -29.64 4.00 -1.44
N PRO A 3 -28.72 4.87 -0.97
CA PRO A 3 -27.28 4.67 -1.10
C PRO A 3 -26.73 3.90 0.12
N THR A 4 -27.59 3.25 0.91
CA THR A 4 -27.29 2.96 2.31
C THR A 4 -26.41 1.75 2.51
N THR A 5 -26.71 0.60 1.90
CA THR A 5 -26.04 -0.66 2.30
C THR A 5 -24.57 -0.70 1.87
N THR A 6 -24.25 -0.34 0.62
CA THR A 6 -22.88 -0.33 0.10
C THR A 6 -22.02 0.71 0.81
N PHE A 7 -22.55 1.92 1.02
CA PHE A 7 -21.83 2.98 1.74
C PHE A 7 -21.60 2.62 3.20
N LEU A 8 -22.59 1.99 3.87
CA LEU A 8 -22.42 1.46 5.22
C LEU A 8 -21.34 0.38 5.28
N LEU A 9 -21.25 -0.51 4.28
CA LEU A 9 -20.19 -1.51 4.22
C LEU A 9 -18.80 -0.87 4.10
N TYR A 10 -18.63 0.15 3.23
CA TYR A 10 -17.38 0.90 3.17
C TYR A 10 -17.07 1.59 4.50
N LEU A 11 -18.04 2.28 5.10
CA LEU A 11 -17.84 2.98 6.36
C LEU A 11 -17.44 2.02 7.49
N ILE A 12 -18.18 0.93 7.68
CA ILE A 12 -17.91 -0.07 8.71
C ILE A 12 -16.54 -0.72 8.48
N SER A 13 -16.25 -1.12 7.24
CA SER A 13 -14.97 -1.73 6.87
C SER A 13 -13.81 -0.79 7.13
N TYR A 14 -13.92 0.48 6.70
CA TYR A 14 -12.91 1.49 6.91
C TYR A 14 -12.69 1.78 8.40
N THR A 15 -13.76 2.02 9.17
CA THR A 15 -13.66 2.34 10.59
C THR A 15 -13.02 1.20 11.38
N LEU A 16 -13.42 -0.05 11.12
CA LEU A 16 -12.83 -1.21 11.80
C LEU A 16 -11.36 -1.39 11.42
N PHE A 17 -11.01 -1.22 10.14
CA PHE A 17 -9.62 -1.28 9.71
C PHE A 17 -8.79 -0.13 10.29
N PHE A 18 -9.34 1.09 10.36
CA PHE A 18 -8.68 2.26 10.94
C PHE A 18 -8.36 2.05 12.43
N VAL A 19 -9.33 1.58 13.22
CA VAL A 19 -9.12 1.28 14.65
C VAL A 19 -8.08 0.16 14.83
N PHE A 20 -8.17 -0.89 14.01
CA PHE A 20 -7.20 -1.99 14.02
C PHE A 20 -5.79 -1.49 13.68
N ASN A 21 -5.64 -0.73 12.60
CA ASN A 21 -4.37 -0.16 12.15
C ASN A 21 -3.77 0.77 13.21
N GLN A 22 -4.59 1.62 13.84
CA GLN A 22 -4.15 2.48 14.94
C GLN A 22 -3.58 1.67 16.11
N LYS A 23 -4.23 0.55 16.48
CA LYS A 23 -3.72 -0.34 17.53
C LYS A 23 -2.39 -0.96 17.12
N SER A 24 -2.28 -1.49 15.90
CA SER A 24 -1.03 -2.05 15.38
C SER A 24 0.09 -1.03 15.31
N ILE A 25 -0.22 0.24 15.03
CA ILE A 25 0.74 1.36 15.06
C ILE A 25 1.29 1.57 16.46
N LYS A 26 0.42 1.63 17.47
CA LYS A 26 0.82 1.78 18.88
C LYS A 26 1.64 0.59 19.38
N ASP A 27 1.33 -0.60 18.90
CA ASP A 27 2.04 -1.83 19.25
C ASP A 27 3.38 -2.01 18.51
N GLY A 28 3.69 -1.15 17.54
CA GLY A 28 4.92 -1.23 16.72
C GLY A 28 4.96 -2.40 15.74
N SER A 29 3.79 -2.94 15.37
CA SER A 29 3.66 -4.14 14.55
C SER A 29 3.15 -3.89 13.12
N GLN A 30 3.10 -2.63 12.69
CA GLN A 30 2.55 -2.23 11.39
C GLN A 30 3.57 -2.16 10.25
N ARG A 31 4.86 -2.05 10.58
CA ARG A 31 5.94 -1.84 9.60
C ARG A 31 7.11 -2.75 9.86
N LEU A 32 7.76 -3.17 8.77
CA LEU A 32 8.98 -3.98 8.83
C LEU A 32 10.14 -3.20 9.44
N ILE A 33 10.20 -1.90 9.16
CA ILE A 33 11.30 -1.01 9.52
C ILE A 33 10.70 0.22 10.17
N ASP A 34 11.21 0.61 11.33
CA ASP A 34 10.77 1.82 12.02
C ASP A 34 11.46 3.09 11.50
N ASP A 35 11.12 4.25 12.07
CA ASP A 35 11.70 5.53 11.67
C ASP A 35 13.22 5.65 11.97
N ASN A 36 13.74 4.77 12.83
CA ASN A 36 15.16 4.68 13.17
C ASN A 36 15.92 3.73 12.23
N GLY A 37 15.21 3.00 11.36
CA GLY A 37 15.79 2.00 10.46
C GLY A 37 15.88 0.60 11.07
N ASP A 38 15.40 0.39 12.29
CA ASP A 38 15.47 -0.90 12.96
C ASP A 38 14.36 -1.82 12.47
N PHE A 39 14.65 -3.13 12.40
CA PHE A 39 13.63 -4.11 12.05
C PHE A 39 12.61 -4.26 13.18
N THR A 40 11.37 -4.58 12.81
CA THR A 40 10.33 -4.86 13.80
C THR A 40 10.77 -5.96 14.76
N SER A 41 10.59 -5.69 16.05
CA SER A 41 10.75 -6.70 17.11
C SER A 41 9.60 -7.72 17.13
N LYS A 42 8.54 -7.51 16.33
CA LYS A 42 7.32 -8.33 16.30
C LYS A 42 6.98 -8.85 14.89
N PRO A 43 7.89 -9.60 14.24
CA PRO A 43 7.72 -10.06 12.85
C PRO A 43 6.45 -10.88 12.61
N LYS A 44 6.06 -11.74 13.55
CA LYS A 44 4.82 -12.52 13.44
C LYS A 44 3.57 -11.63 13.47
N GLN A 45 3.53 -10.66 14.37
CA GLN A 45 2.39 -9.73 14.50
C GLN A 45 2.25 -8.84 13.25
N LEU A 46 3.37 -8.48 12.61
CA LEU A 46 3.37 -7.79 11.32
C LEU A 46 2.69 -8.60 10.21
N LEU A 47 3.05 -9.89 10.07
CA LEU A 47 2.40 -10.78 9.09
C LEU A 47 0.90 -10.92 9.36
N TYR A 48 0.52 -11.12 10.63
CA TYR A 48 -0.90 -11.19 11.01
C TYR A 48 -1.64 -9.90 10.70
N THR A 49 -1.03 -8.74 10.95
CA THR A 49 -1.62 -7.43 10.66
C THR A 49 -1.91 -7.27 9.17
N HIS A 50 -0.96 -7.63 8.31
CA HIS A 50 -1.15 -7.60 6.86
C HIS A 50 -2.18 -8.61 6.37
N LEU A 51 -2.19 -9.85 6.87
CA LEU A 51 -3.18 -10.86 6.49
C LEU A 51 -4.61 -10.45 6.88
N ILE A 52 -4.79 -9.96 8.11
CA ILE A 52 -6.09 -9.46 8.58
C ILE A 52 -6.53 -8.28 7.72
N GLY A 53 -5.64 -7.32 7.45
CA GLY A 53 -5.93 -6.22 6.55
C GLY A 53 -6.31 -6.67 5.14
N ALA A 54 -5.60 -7.66 4.59
CA ALA A 54 -5.83 -8.18 3.25
C ALA A 54 -7.21 -8.84 3.13
N ILE A 55 -7.59 -9.63 4.14
CA ILE A 55 -8.91 -10.26 4.22
C ILE A 55 -9.97 -9.18 4.41
N TRP A 56 -9.81 -8.31 5.40
CA TRP A 56 -10.82 -7.34 5.78
C TRP A 56 -11.14 -6.33 4.67
N LEU A 57 -10.10 -5.79 4.02
CA LEU A 57 -10.26 -4.88 2.90
C LEU A 57 -10.58 -5.62 1.59
N GLY A 58 -10.21 -6.89 1.44
CA GLY A 58 -10.48 -7.68 0.24
C GLY A 58 -11.93 -8.19 0.16
N LEU A 59 -12.55 -8.51 1.31
CA LEU A 59 -13.92 -9.04 1.37
C LEU A 59 -14.95 -8.04 0.83
N VAL A 60 -14.80 -6.75 1.14
CA VAL A 60 -15.80 -5.74 0.75
C VAL A 60 -15.88 -5.57 -0.77
N PRO A 61 -14.78 -5.35 -1.51
CA PRO A 61 -14.80 -5.34 -2.97
C PRO A 61 -15.31 -6.64 -3.57
N MET A 62 -14.98 -7.80 -3.00
CA MET A 62 -15.52 -9.09 -3.49
C MET A 62 -17.04 -9.14 -3.37
N MET A 63 -17.61 -8.64 -2.26
CA MET A 63 -19.06 -8.62 -2.04
C MET A 63 -19.79 -7.58 -2.92
N ILE A 64 -19.16 -6.44 -3.18
CA ILE A 64 -19.77 -5.31 -3.90
C ILE A 64 -19.60 -5.47 -5.41
N LEU A 65 -18.38 -5.75 -5.88
CA LEU A 65 -18.06 -5.75 -7.31
C LEU A 65 -18.58 -7.01 -8.02
N LYS A 66 -18.66 -8.15 -7.33
CA LYS A 66 -19.18 -9.42 -7.85
C LYS A 66 -18.72 -9.69 -9.30
N ASP A 67 -19.65 -9.66 -10.25
CA ASP A 67 -19.42 -9.96 -11.66
C ASP A 67 -18.56 -8.92 -12.37
N PHE A 68 -18.54 -7.66 -11.88
CA PHE A 68 -17.72 -6.56 -12.41
C PHE A 68 -16.30 -6.52 -11.84
N PHE A 69 -15.93 -7.48 -10.98
CA PHE A 69 -14.62 -7.50 -10.35
C PHE A 69 -13.48 -7.50 -11.38
N LEU A 70 -13.58 -8.32 -12.43
CA LEU A 70 -12.54 -8.41 -13.45
C LEU A 70 -12.47 -7.15 -14.31
N ASP A 71 -13.62 -6.55 -14.64
CA ASP A 71 -13.69 -5.31 -15.42
C ASP A 71 -13.05 -4.14 -14.66
N ILE A 72 -13.28 -4.05 -13.35
CA ILE A 72 -12.67 -3.02 -12.50
C ILE A 72 -11.18 -3.33 -12.25
N LEU A 73 -10.79 -4.61 -12.20
CA LEU A 73 -9.39 -5.00 -12.04
C LEU A 73 -8.58 -4.63 -13.27
N ILE A 74 -9.07 -5.00 -14.46
CA ILE A 74 -8.42 -4.82 -15.75
C ILE A 74 -9.45 -4.40 -16.79
N ASP A 75 -9.29 -3.19 -17.32
CA ASP A 75 -9.96 -2.74 -18.52
C ASP A 75 -8.92 -2.57 -19.63
N LEU A 76 -8.97 -3.48 -20.62
CA LEU A 76 -8.05 -3.44 -21.76
C LEU A 76 -8.54 -2.49 -22.86
N GLN A 77 -9.81 -2.07 -22.83
CA GLN A 77 -10.43 -1.28 -23.89
C GLN A 77 -10.01 0.21 -23.83
N THR A 78 -9.59 0.68 -22.66
CA THR A 78 -9.21 2.07 -22.39
C THR A 78 -7.70 2.32 -22.49
N ILE A 79 -6.92 1.31 -22.90
CA ILE A 79 -5.46 1.41 -22.99
C ILE A 79 -5.05 2.23 -24.22
N GLU A 80 -4.77 3.50 -24.00
CA GLU A 80 -4.16 4.39 -24.98
C GLU A 80 -2.64 4.48 -24.78
N ILE A 81 -1.87 4.44 -25.87
CA ILE A 81 -0.39 4.44 -25.80
C ILE A 81 0.18 5.63 -25.03
N LYS A 82 -0.40 6.82 -25.17
CA LYS A 82 0.02 8.02 -24.42
C LYS A 82 -0.16 7.85 -22.91
N ASN A 83 -1.23 7.17 -22.48
CA ASN A 83 -1.52 6.91 -21.07
C ASN A 83 -0.55 5.88 -20.51
N VAL A 84 -0.22 4.86 -21.30
CA VAL A 84 0.82 3.87 -20.96
C VAL A 84 2.19 4.53 -20.82
N LEU A 85 2.58 5.43 -21.73
CA LEU A 85 3.84 6.16 -21.65
C LEU A 85 3.90 7.07 -20.41
N LEU A 86 2.81 7.80 -20.13
CA LEU A 86 2.70 8.63 -18.93
C LEU A 86 2.79 7.79 -17.65
N TYR A 87 2.11 6.65 -17.62
CA TYR A 87 2.17 5.70 -16.51
C TYR A 87 3.59 5.15 -16.33
N ALA A 88 4.23 4.68 -17.40
CA ALA A 88 5.59 4.14 -17.35
C ALA A 88 6.59 5.18 -16.85
N LEU A 89 6.51 6.43 -17.33
CA LEU A 89 7.36 7.52 -16.85
C LEU A 89 7.14 7.78 -15.36
N THR A 90 5.88 7.87 -14.93
CA THR A 90 5.52 8.11 -13.52
C THR A 90 5.97 6.96 -12.62
N PHE A 91 5.82 5.72 -13.10
CA PHE A 91 6.27 4.51 -12.42
C PHE A 91 7.79 4.50 -12.22
N ILE A 92 8.56 4.86 -13.25
CA ILE A 92 10.02 4.99 -13.16
C ILE A 92 10.42 6.06 -12.13
N VAL A 93 9.76 7.22 -12.15
CA VAL A 93 10.03 8.31 -11.18
C VAL A 93 9.75 7.86 -9.75
N ILE A 94 8.62 7.21 -9.52
CA ILE A 94 8.24 6.71 -8.19
C ILE A 94 9.21 5.64 -7.69
N LEU A 95 9.64 4.72 -8.57
CA LEU A 95 10.67 3.74 -8.24
C LEU A 95 12.01 4.41 -7.91
N PHE A 96 12.43 5.39 -8.69
CA PHE A 96 13.66 6.13 -8.43
C PHE A 96 13.63 6.81 -7.05
N ILE A 97 12.51 7.46 -6.71
CA ILE A 97 12.30 8.05 -5.38
C ILE A 97 12.36 6.98 -4.29
N ALA A 98 11.66 5.85 -4.48
CA ALA A 98 11.65 4.74 -3.51
C ALA A 98 13.05 4.19 -3.24
N PHE A 99 13.84 3.95 -4.30
CA PHE A 99 15.22 3.47 -4.18
C PHE A 99 16.13 4.50 -3.51
N LYS A 100 15.97 5.79 -3.81
CA LYS A 100 16.75 6.87 -3.20
C LYS A 100 16.47 6.95 -1.70
N GLU A 101 15.19 6.96 -1.30
CA GLU A 101 14.79 7.01 0.11
C GLU A 101 15.24 5.74 0.85
N SER A 102 15.11 4.58 0.20
CA SER A 102 15.60 3.30 0.72
C SER A 102 17.10 3.32 1.01
N LYS A 103 17.91 3.85 0.08
CA LYS A 103 19.36 4.00 0.26
C LYS A 103 19.69 4.93 1.42
N SER A 104 19.02 6.08 1.51
CA SER A 104 19.23 7.03 2.61
C SER A 104 18.88 6.43 3.98
N ALA A 105 17.81 5.62 4.06
CA ALA A 105 17.44 4.92 5.28
C ALA A 105 18.40 3.77 5.61
N HIS A 106 18.92 3.07 4.60
CA HIS A 106 19.96 2.05 4.74
C HIS A 106 21.26 2.60 5.34
N GLU A 107 21.75 3.75 4.84
CA GLU A 107 22.98 4.40 5.34
C GLU A 107 22.86 4.81 6.83
N LYS A 108 21.66 5.17 7.30
CA LYS A 108 21.42 5.46 8.71
C LYS A 108 21.53 4.21 9.58
N LYS A 109 20.98 3.09 9.11
CA LYS A 109 21.00 1.80 9.83
C LYS A 109 22.40 1.21 9.94
N ASP A 110 23.25 1.39 8.94
CA ASP A 110 24.58 0.77 9.01
C ASP A 110 25.40 1.30 10.21
N ASN A 111 25.08 2.51 10.67
CA ASN A 111 25.62 3.11 11.89
C ASN A 111 24.94 2.64 13.20
N SER A 112 23.91 1.79 13.14
CA SER A 112 23.19 1.25 14.31
C SER A 112 23.77 -0.10 14.76
N GLU A 113 23.99 -0.24 16.06
CA GLU A 113 24.51 -1.45 16.71
C GLU A 113 23.46 -2.58 16.87
N SER A 114 22.19 -2.33 16.50
CA SER A 114 21.12 -3.32 16.65
C SER A 114 21.23 -4.43 15.58
N VAL A 115 21.39 -5.68 16.02
CA VAL A 115 21.51 -6.86 15.13
C VAL A 115 20.29 -7.76 15.34
N PHE A 116 19.10 -7.29 14.97
CA PHE A 116 17.93 -8.15 14.87
C PHE A 116 17.92 -8.83 13.50
N GLN A 117 18.10 -10.16 13.48
CA GLN A 117 18.22 -10.95 12.26
C GLN A 117 16.90 -11.65 11.91
N LEU A 118 16.55 -11.66 10.63
CA LEU A 118 15.32 -12.26 10.12
C LEU A 118 15.65 -13.33 9.06
N SER A 119 14.94 -14.45 9.09
CA SER A 119 15.21 -15.54 8.13
C SER A 119 14.80 -15.17 6.70
N ALA A 120 15.46 -15.74 5.69
CA ALA A 120 15.06 -15.58 4.29
C ALA A 120 13.61 -16.04 4.04
N LEU A 121 13.17 -17.12 4.70
CA LEU A 121 11.79 -17.59 4.66
C LEU A 121 10.81 -16.51 5.14
N PHE A 122 11.14 -15.83 6.24
CA PHE A 122 10.35 -14.70 6.73
C PHE A 122 10.21 -13.60 5.68
N PHE A 123 11.30 -13.17 5.03
CA PHE A 123 11.24 -12.13 4.01
C PHE A 123 10.40 -12.53 2.81
N THR A 124 10.51 -13.77 2.32
CA THR A 124 9.66 -14.28 1.24
C THR A 124 8.19 -14.25 1.64
N THR A 125 7.84 -14.78 2.82
CA THR A 125 6.47 -14.74 3.33
C THR A 125 5.98 -13.30 3.54
N TYR A 126 6.84 -12.42 4.03
CA TYR A 126 6.56 -11.01 4.24
C TYR A 126 6.19 -10.32 2.93
N PHE A 127 7.03 -10.42 1.89
CA PHE A 127 6.78 -9.75 0.63
C PHE A 127 5.51 -10.25 -0.07
N ILE A 128 5.24 -11.56 -0.04
CA ILE A 128 3.99 -12.12 -0.58
C ILE A 128 2.78 -11.58 0.18
N THR A 129 2.84 -11.63 1.52
CA THR A 129 1.75 -11.17 2.38
C THR A 129 1.52 -9.66 2.22
N ARG A 130 2.59 -8.88 2.13
CA ARG A 130 2.56 -7.44 1.90
C ARG A 130 1.94 -7.11 0.54
N ALA A 131 2.34 -7.81 -0.52
CA ALA A 131 1.77 -7.62 -1.85
C ALA A 131 0.27 -7.95 -1.87
N LEU A 132 -0.15 -9.04 -1.21
CA LEU A 132 -1.56 -9.40 -1.08
C LEU A 132 -2.35 -8.34 -0.29
N PHE A 133 -1.79 -7.84 0.80
CA PHE A 133 -2.39 -6.74 1.57
C PHE A 133 -2.57 -5.48 0.70
N LEU A 134 -1.52 -5.05 0.00
CA LEU A 134 -1.55 -3.87 -0.86
C LEU A 134 -2.50 -4.04 -2.05
N PHE A 135 -2.61 -5.26 -2.59
CA PHE A 135 -3.61 -5.60 -3.61
C PHE A 135 -5.03 -5.36 -3.09
N SER A 136 -5.40 -5.98 -1.96
CA SER A 136 -6.72 -5.81 -1.36
C SER A 136 -6.99 -4.37 -0.96
N TYR A 137 -5.96 -3.68 -0.45
CA TYR A 137 -6.02 -2.28 -0.05
C TYR A 137 -6.36 -1.36 -1.23
N GLU A 138 -5.62 -1.47 -2.33
CA GLU A 138 -5.84 -0.66 -3.52
C GLU A 138 -7.16 -1.03 -4.21
N LEU A 139 -7.52 -2.31 -4.24
CA LEU A 139 -8.82 -2.74 -4.73
C LEU A 139 -9.97 -2.11 -3.93
N TRP A 140 -9.85 -2.02 -2.60
CA TRP A 140 -10.83 -1.36 -1.76
C TRP A 140 -10.92 0.15 -2.02
N PHE A 141 -9.77 0.84 -2.04
CA PHE A 141 -9.72 2.29 -2.21
C PHE A 141 -10.05 2.73 -3.64
N ARG A 142 -9.32 2.21 -4.63
CA ARG A 142 -9.34 2.69 -6.02
C ARG A 142 -10.29 1.89 -6.91
N GLY A 143 -10.58 0.64 -6.56
CA GLY A 143 -11.57 -0.19 -7.25
C GLY A 143 -12.99 0.05 -6.71
N GLY A 144 -13.24 -0.32 -5.47
CA GLY A 144 -14.57 -0.20 -4.87
C GLY A 144 -14.96 1.25 -4.58
N LEU A 145 -14.28 1.87 -3.59
CA LEU A 145 -14.70 3.14 -3.03
C LEU A 145 -14.65 4.28 -4.06
N LEU A 146 -13.55 4.40 -4.82
CA LEU A 146 -13.34 5.50 -5.77
C LEU A 146 -14.37 5.51 -6.90
N PHE A 147 -14.57 4.39 -7.60
CA PHE A 147 -15.50 4.34 -8.72
C PHE A 147 -16.96 4.49 -8.25
N GLU A 148 -17.34 3.84 -7.14
CA GLU A 148 -18.68 3.96 -6.58
C GLU A 148 -18.97 5.41 -6.17
N THR A 149 -18.10 6.04 -5.38
CA THR A 149 -18.31 7.43 -4.95
C THR A 149 -18.25 8.40 -6.13
N ALA A 150 -17.43 8.15 -7.14
CA ALA A 150 -17.40 8.99 -8.35
C ALA A 150 -18.72 8.96 -9.13
N SER A 151 -19.44 7.85 -9.12
CA SER A 151 -20.77 7.76 -9.73
C SER A 151 -21.83 8.57 -8.98
N ILE A 152 -21.64 8.81 -7.67
CA ILE A 152 -22.61 9.48 -6.79
C ILE A 152 -22.31 10.98 -6.67
N ILE A 153 -21.06 11.35 -6.39
CA ILE A 153 -20.63 12.72 -6.08
C ILE A 153 -19.69 13.32 -7.13
N GLY A 154 -19.40 12.60 -8.21
CA GLY A 154 -18.50 13.03 -9.28
C GLY A 154 -17.02 12.77 -8.98
N ARG A 155 -16.21 12.69 -10.04
CA ARG A 155 -14.78 12.33 -9.95
C ARG A 155 -13.95 13.24 -9.04
N PRO A 156 -14.04 14.58 -9.09
CA PRO A 156 -13.19 15.43 -8.26
C PRO A 156 -13.42 15.23 -6.75
N LEU A 157 -14.68 15.15 -6.32
CA LEU A 157 -15.02 14.93 -4.91
C LEU A 157 -14.68 13.51 -4.45
N ALA A 158 -14.86 12.51 -5.33
CA ALA A 158 -14.44 11.14 -5.05
C ALA A 158 -12.93 11.03 -4.83
N ILE A 159 -12.12 11.71 -5.65
CA ILE A 159 -10.65 11.78 -5.47
C ILE A 159 -10.31 12.41 -4.11
N MET A 160 -10.93 13.54 -3.78
CA MET A 160 -10.69 14.22 -2.49
C MET A 160 -11.04 13.33 -1.30
N LEU A 161 -12.18 12.65 -1.34
CA LEU A 161 -12.59 11.70 -0.30
C LEU A 161 -11.60 10.54 -0.18
N ASN A 162 -11.17 9.96 -1.31
CA ASN A 162 -10.23 8.86 -1.33
C ASN A 162 -8.88 9.26 -0.72
N ILE A 163 -8.34 10.42 -1.10
CA ILE A 163 -7.10 10.96 -0.55
C ILE A 163 -7.25 11.25 0.94
N PHE A 164 -8.35 11.87 1.36
CA PHE A 164 -8.60 12.16 2.77
C PHE A 164 -8.56 10.89 3.63
N LEU A 165 -9.31 9.86 3.23
CA LEU A 165 -9.33 8.58 3.95
C LEU A 165 -7.99 7.83 3.87
N TYR A 166 -7.29 7.92 2.74
CA TYR A 166 -5.95 7.36 2.57
C TYR A 166 -4.95 8.02 3.53
N VAL A 167 -4.89 9.35 3.56
CA VAL A 167 -4.03 10.12 4.47
C VAL A 167 -4.38 9.84 5.93
N LEU A 168 -5.67 9.71 6.25
CA LEU A 168 -6.13 9.45 7.60
C LEU A 168 -5.60 8.12 8.14
N LEU A 169 -5.49 7.06 7.32
CA LEU A 169 -4.86 5.80 7.74
C LEU A 169 -3.38 5.93 8.10
N HIS A 170 -2.70 6.94 7.56
CA HIS A 170 -1.30 7.24 7.83
C HIS A 170 -1.12 8.36 8.87
N MET A 171 -2.18 8.89 9.48
CA MET A 171 -2.10 10.07 10.35
C MET A 171 -1.23 9.87 11.60
N PHE A 172 -1.02 8.62 12.01
CA PHE A 172 -0.18 8.27 13.16
C PHE A 172 1.25 7.88 12.77
N ASN A 173 1.58 7.95 11.47
CA ASN A 173 2.92 7.71 10.96
C ASN A 173 3.74 9.01 10.96
N SER A 174 4.97 8.94 10.41
CA SER A 174 5.84 10.11 10.32
C SER A 174 5.25 11.21 9.43
N ARG A 175 5.58 12.47 9.71
CA ARG A 175 5.12 13.62 8.89
C ARG A 175 5.50 13.48 7.41
N LYS A 176 6.65 12.88 7.13
CA LYS A 176 7.13 12.63 5.76
C LYS A 176 6.19 11.67 5.02
N GLU A 177 5.76 10.60 5.69
CA GLU A 177 4.81 9.65 5.10
C GLU A 177 3.46 10.30 4.83
N ILE A 178 2.91 11.05 5.79
CA ILE A 178 1.64 11.76 5.63
C ILE A 178 1.67 12.70 4.42
N LEU A 179 2.75 13.48 4.27
CA LEU A 179 2.92 14.39 3.14
C LEU A 179 3.11 13.66 1.82
N ALA A 180 3.79 12.51 1.81
CA ALA A 180 3.97 11.68 0.62
C ALA A 180 2.67 10.96 0.19
N CYS A 181 1.76 10.67 1.13
CA CYS A 181 0.48 10.04 0.84
C CYS A 181 -0.42 10.90 -0.07
N ILE A 182 -0.33 12.23 0.01
CA ILE A 182 -1.16 13.13 -0.81
C ILE A 182 -0.83 12.99 -2.31
N PRO A 183 0.40 13.28 -2.78
CA PRO A 183 0.74 13.16 -4.20
C PRO A 183 0.60 11.72 -4.69
N PHE A 184 1.03 10.72 -3.91
CA PHE A 184 0.85 9.33 -4.27
C PHE A 184 -0.64 8.97 -4.44
N GLY A 185 -1.49 9.40 -3.51
CA GLY A 185 -2.92 9.16 -3.54
C GLY A 185 -3.61 9.81 -4.74
N ILE A 186 -3.23 11.04 -5.09
CA ILE A 186 -3.69 11.73 -6.31
C ILE A 186 -3.30 10.91 -7.54
N THR A 187 -2.02 10.56 -7.67
CA THR A 187 -1.49 9.80 -8.82
C THR A 187 -2.21 8.47 -8.99
N ALA A 188 -2.40 7.72 -7.90
CA ALA A 188 -3.11 6.44 -7.92
C ALA A 188 -4.57 6.61 -8.41
N CYS A 189 -5.31 7.60 -7.88
CA CYS A 189 -6.69 7.83 -8.31
C CYS A 189 -6.79 8.27 -9.78
N LEU A 190 -5.88 9.14 -10.23
CA LEU A 190 -5.85 9.62 -11.61
C LEU A 190 -5.58 8.48 -12.58
N PHE A 191 -4.62 7.59 -12.29
CA PHE A 191 -4.39 6.43 -13.13
C PHE A 191 -5.55 5.45 -13.09
N SER A 192 -6.21 5.27 -11.95
CA SER A 192 -7.40 4.43 -11.91
C SER A 192 -8.51 4.92 -12.86
N PHE A 193 -8.76 6.23 -12.91
CA PHE A 193 -9.70 6.76 -13.91
C PHE A 193 -9.16 6.75 -15.34
N LEU A 194 -7.87 6.99 -15.54
CA LEU A 194 -7.27 7.05 -16.87
C LEU A 194 -7.32 5.70 -17.59
N PHE A 195 -7.10 4.62 -16.83
CA PHE A 195 -7.19 3.24 -17.31
C PHE A 195 -8.54 2.59 -17.03
N ASN A 196 -9.47 3.32 -16.41
CA ASN A 196 -10.74 2.77 -15.93
C ASN A 196 -10.59 1.44 -15.17
N ALA A 197 -9.49 1.27 -14.45
CA ALA A 197 -9.09 0.01 -13.85
C ALA A 197 -8.18 0.24 -12.63
N VAL A 198 -8.16 -0.70 -11.69
CA VAL A 198 -7.39 -0.56 -10.45
C VAL A 198 -5.95 -1.09 -10.54
N TRP A 199 -5.63 -1.93 -11.54
CA TRP A 199 -4.28 -2.51 -11.68
C TRP A 199 -3.13 -1.48 -11.68
N PRO A 200 -3.24 -0.26 -12.25
CA PRO A 200 -2.13 0.69 -12.22
C PRO A 200 -1.80 1.14 -10.78
N ALA A 201 -2.82 1.38 -9.96
CA ALA A 201 -2.65 1.76 -8.55
C ALA A 201 -2.05 0.61 -7.73
N ILE A 202 -2.53 -0.63 -7.94
CA ILE A 202 -2.00 -1.84 -7.31
C ILE A 202 -0.52 -2.01 -7.62
N MET A 203 -0.15 -1.98 -8.91
CA MET A 203 1.23 -2.15 -9.35
C MET A 203 2.13 -1.05 -8.80
N LEU A 204 1.68 0.21 -8.83
CA LEU A 204 2.43 1.34 -8.33
C LEU A 204 2.72 1.21 -6.82
N HIS A 205 1.73 0.83 -6.02
CA HIS A 205 1.89 0.71 -4.57
C HIS A 205 2.78 -0.48 -4.19
N ILE A 206 2.56 -1.64 -4.81
CA ILE A 206 3.39 -2.83 -4.58
C ILE A 206 4.84 -2.53 -4.97
N ALA A 207 5.07 -1.95 -6.16
CA ALA A 207 6.41 -1.65 -6.64
C ALA A 207 7.13 -0.63 -5.75
N PHE A 208 6.43 0.41 -5.29
CA PHE A 208 6.98 1.38 -4.34
C PHE A 208 7.39 0.72 -3.02
N SER A 209 6.50 -0.08 -2.40
CA SER A 209 6.79 -0.79 -1.13
C SER A 209 7.98 -1.74 -1.29
N LEU A 210 8.00 -2.54 -2.35
CA LEU A 210 9.09 -3.49 -2.61
C LEU A 210 10.42 -2.79 -2.86
N ALA A 211 10.45 -1.75 -3.70
CA ALA A 211 11.67 -0.99 -3.99
C ALA A 211 12.23 -0.30 -2.73
N TYR A 212 11.34 0.16 -1.85
CA TYR A 212 11.74 0.73 -0.57
C TYR A 212 12.35 -0.32 0.37
N GLU A 213 11.74 -1.50 0.48
CA GLU A 213 12.08 -2.50 1.51
C GLU A 213 13.19 -3.49 1.07
N ILE A 214 13.42 -3.70 -0.23
CA ILE A 214 14.35 -4.74 -0.72
C ILE A 214 15.82 -4.50 -0.34
N ASN A 215 16.25 -3.24 -0.20
CA ASN A 215 17.63 -2.94 0.21
C ASN A 215 17.91 -3.35 1.66
N PHE A 216 16.87 -3.49 2.49
CA PHE A 216 17.04 -3.94 3.87
C PHE A 216 17.20 -5.45 3.96
N TYR A 217 16.52 -6.21 3.10
CA TYR A 217 16.81 -7.64 2.92
C TYR A 217 18.26 -7.87 2.47
N ARG A 218 18.74 -7.05 1.53
CA ARG A 218 20.15 -7.11 1.06
C ARG A 218 21.14 -6.85 2.20
N LEU A 219 20.87 -5.88 3.07
CA LEU A 219 21.71 -5.60 4.23
C LEU A 219 21.79 -6.81 5.19
N ASP A 220 20.63 -7.36 5.56
CA ASP A 220 20.55 -8.51 6.46
C ASP A 220 21.33 -9.72 5.90
N SER A 221 21.17 -9.98 4.60
CA SER A 221 21.91 -11.03 3.89
C SER A 221 23.43 -10.81 3.88
N THR A 222 23.90 -9.57 3.71
CA THR A 222 25.34 -9.25 3.73
C THR A 222 25.93 -9.40 5.13
N ARG A 223 25.24 -8.92 6.18
CA ARG A 223 25.68 -9.10 7.58
C ARG A 223 25.75 -10.57 7.99
N LEU A 224 24.83 -11.41 7.48
CA LEU A 224 24.87 -12.86 7.70
C LEU A 224 26.12 -13.52 7.09
N LYS A 225 26.65 -13.00 5.97
CA LYS A 225 27.87 -13.53 5.36
C LYS A 225 29.11 -13.12 6.16
N THR A 226 29.17 -11.88 6.64
CA THR A 226 30.32 -11.37 7.42
C THR A 226 30.40 -11.98 8.83
N LEU A 227 29.27 -12.34 9.44
CA LEU A 227 29.26 -13.03 10.75
C LEU A 227 29.63 -14.52 10.66
N LYS A 228 29.55 -15.11 9.46
CA LYS A 228 29.87 -16.52 9.21
C LYS A 228 31.28 -16.73 8.65
N SER A 229 32.00 -15.65 8.31
CA SER A 229 33.40 -15.65 7.86
C SER A 229 34.35 -15.43 9.02
#